data_AF-A0A4R7J3W9-F1
#
_entry.id   AF-A0A4R7J3W9-F1
#
_cell.length_a   1.000
_cell.length_b   1.000
_cell.length_c   1.000
_cell.angle_alpha   90.00
_cell.angle_beta   90.00
_cell.angle_gamma   90.00
#
_symmetry.space_group_name_H-M   'P 1'
#
loop_
_entity.id
_entity.type
_entity.pdbx_description
1 polymer ?
#
loop_
_entity_poly.entity_id
_entity_poly.type
_entity_poly.pdbx_seq_one_letter_code
_entity_poly.pdbx_strand_id
1 'polypeptide(L)'
;MTNHPTSTHRSGTYLQRVGATAVPLLAAGLLVAGPLPAATAAPAPTEVTAAAADDFRVEESSSTADVKALQYLLNATGADLEVDGKFGSATTAAVEKFQSGEDLEVDGVAGPKTMAALTASPADDSAEAETVKAAQVLLNAAGADLEVDGKFGSATSTAVKKFQSGADISASGTVDAATWKALFTAEPSGGSGGLTEGERDDVLATASAELGVPEGPEADKYFYGDWSYLSGSVDQWCAGFVSYVTEKQLDLQPHNSVRVEEYVDYAEAGDGLVVTQDPGPGDLIAFDWDSDGTWNHIGIVKQVGVDGAVTTIEGNTEGPSGSDEVAERDRTENGSYDVVYLAIK
;
A
#
# COMPACT_ATOMS: atom_id res chain seq x y z
N MET A 1 -22.49 -47.46 -42.15
CA MET A 1 -22.30 -46.07 -41.68
C MET A 1 -21.46 -46.16 -40.41
N THR A 2 -20.14 -46.16 -40.56
CA THR A 2 -19.20 -45.09 -40.08
C THR A 2 -18.95 -45.18 -38.57
N ASN A 3 -17.96 -45.95 -38.11
CA ASN A 3 -16.54 -45.59 -37.84
C ASN A 3 -16.33 -44.67 -36.62
N HIS A 4 -15.74 -45.20 -35.53
CA HIS A 4 -14.46 -44.71 -34.98
C HIS A 4 -13.82 -45.71 -33.99
N PRO A 5 -12.51 -46.00 -34.11
CA PRO A 5 -11.76 -46.86 -33.20
C PRO A 5 -10.96 -46.08 -32.14
N THR A 6 -10.57 -46.82 -31.12
CA THR A 6 -9.77 -46.49 -29.94
C THR A 6 -8.33 -46.08 -30.25
N SER A 7 -7.83 -45.05 -29.55
CA SER A 7 -6.42 -44.62 -29.59
C SER A 7 -5.64 -45.25 -28.43
N THR A 8 -4.56 -45.96 -28.76
CA THR A 8 -3.60 -46.57 -27.86
C THR A 8 -2.33 -45.72 -27.74
N HIS A 9 -1.87 -45.54 -26.50
CA HIS A 9 -0.55 -45.00 -26.15
C HIS A 9 0.60 -45.83 -26.73
N ARG A 10 1.66 -45.15 -27.20
CA ARG A 10 3.03 -45.71 -27.25
C ARG A 10 4.08 -44.65 -26.96
N SER A 11 4.88 -44.95 -25.93
CA SER A 11 6.14 -44.31 -25.54
C SER A 11 7.27 -44.60 -26.54
N GLY A 12 8.30 -43.76 -26.59
CA GLY A 12 9.54 -44.05 -27.29
C GLY A 12 10.54 -42.89 -27.31
N THR A 13 11.45 -42.87 -26.33
CA THR A 13 12.67 -42.05 -26.26
C THR A 13 13.79 -42.54 -27.20
N TYR A 14 14.84 -41.70 -27.32
CA TYR A 14 16.25 -41.99 -27.69
C TYR A 14 16.70 -41.72 -29.14
N LEU A 15 17.58 -40.71 -29.36
CA LEU A 15 19.03 -40.93 -29.59
C LEU A 15 19.82 -39.63 -29.90
N GLN A 16 20.92 -39.54 -29.15
CA GLN A 16 22.08 -38.65 -29.13
C GLN A 16 22.97 -38.74 -30.39
N ARG A 17 23.61 -37.62 -30.80
CA ARG A 17 24.87 -37.65 -31.58
C ARG A 17 25.83 -36.52 -31.20
N VAL A 18 27.08 -36.97 -31.05
CA VAL A 18 28.33 -36.28 -30.68
C VAL A 18 29.04 -35.72 -31.92
N GLY A 19 29.89 -34.70 -31.71
CA GLY A 19 30.88 -34.25 -32.69
C GLY A 19 31.87 -33.22 -32.12
N ALA A 20 33.02 -33.69 -31.63
CA ALA A 20 34.27 -32.93 -31.49
C ALA A 20 34.98 -32.88 -32.88
N THR A 21 35.91 -32.01 -33.26
CA THR A 21 37.17 -31.51 -32.66
C THR A 21 37.73 -30.37 -33.56
N ALA A 22 38.61 -29.51 -33.03
CA ALA A 22 39.99 -29.26 -33.54
C ALA A 22 40.55 -27.86 -33.14
N VAL A 23 41.77 -27.86 -32.59
CA VAL A 23 42.65 -26.70 -32.33
C VAL A 23 43.92 -26.90 -33.15
N PRO A 24 44.60 -25.84 -33.64
CA PRO A 24 46.03 -25.72 -33.31
C PRO A 24 46.53 -24.28 -33.02
N LEU A 25 47.69 -24.27 -32.34
CA LEU A 25 48.52 -23.17 -31.82
C LEU A 25 49.08 -22.18 -32.87
N LEU A 26 49.43 -20.95 -32.44
CA LEU A 26 50.79 -20.46 -32.05
C LEU A 26 50.98 -18.95 -32.39
N ALA A 27 51.42 -18.15 -31.41
CA ALA A 27 52.55 -17.19 -31.53
C ALA A 27 52.51 -16.14 -30.40
N ALA A 28 53.60 -16.09 -29.63
CA ALA A 28 53.88 -15.07 -28.62
C ALA A 28 54.42 -13.79 -29.28
N GLY A 29 53.89 -12.64 -28.87
CA GLY A 29 54.41 -11.31 -29.20
C GLY A 29 54.49 -10.45 -27.95
N LEU A 30 55.71 -10.15 -27.52
CA LEU A 30 56.03 -9.21 -26.43
C LEU A 30 55.62 -7.80 -26.86
N LEU A 31 54.70 -7.15 -26.14
CA LEU A 31 54.42 -5.72 -26.27
C LEU A 31 55.08 -4.97 -25.11
N VAL A 32 56.03 -4.10 -25.45
CA VAL A 32 56.62 -3.11 -24.55
C VAL A 32 55.62 -1.99 -24.37
N ALA A 33 55.07 -1.83 -23.16
CA ALA A 33 54.25 -0.69 -22.79
C ALA A 33 55.16 0.49 -22.37
N GLY A 34 55.15 1.57 -23.16
CA GLY A 34 55.68 2.87 -22.73
C GLY A 34 54.71 3.55 -21.74
N PRO A 35 55.19 4.48 -20.89
CA PRO A 35 54.34 5.13 -19.90
C PRO A 35 53.31 6.04 -20.58
N LEU A 36 52.02 5.77 -20.31
CA LEU A 36 50.91 6.66 -20.67
C LEU A 36 50.97 7.93 -19.80
N PRO A 37 50.60 9.12 -20.32
CA PRO A 37 50.50 10.33 -19.52
C PRO A 37 49.38 10.17 -18.46
N ALA A 38 49.64 10.71 -17.27
CA ALA A 38 48.73 10.68 -16.14
C ALA A 38 47.39 11.32 -16.51
N ALA A 39 46.35 10.50 -16.65
CA ALA A 39 44.97 10.96 -16.66
C ALA A 39 44.67 11.55 -15.28
N THR A 40 44.32 12.83 -15.25
CA THR A 40 43.77 13.51 -14.08
C THR A 40 42.55 12.72 -13.58
N ALA A 41 42.62 12.24 -12.34
CA ALA A 41 41.56 11.50 -11.69
C ALA A 41 40.24 12.29 -11.71
N ALA A 42 39.21 11.70 -12.30
CA ALA A 42 37.83 12.09 -12.02
C ALA A 42 37.56 11.89 -10.52
N PRO A 43 36.73 12.73 -9.87
CA PRO A 43 36.35 12.50 -8.49
C PRO A 43 35.68 11.12 -8.39
N ALA A 44 36.13 10.33 -7.41
CA ALA A 44 35.53 9.05 -7.09
C ALA A 44 34.02 9.23 -6.88
N PRO A 45 33.17 8.30 -7.36
CA PRO A 45 31.78 8.29 -6.95
C PRO A 45 31.76 8.20 -5.43
N THR A 46 31.08 9.16 -4.80
CA THR A 46 30.70 9.10 -3.40
C THR A 46 30.09 7.73 -3.16
N GLU A 47 30.71 6.92 -2.30
CA GLU A 47 30.10 5.71 -1.76
C GLU A 47 28.84 6.15 -1.01
N VAL A 48 27.70 6.08 -1.68
CA VAL A 48 26.40 6.07 -1.02
C VAL A 48 26.34 4.73 -0.31
N THR A 49 26.61 4.78 0.99
CA THR A 49 26.68 3.64 1.89
C THR A 49 25.40 2.81 1.84
N ALA A 50 25.57 1.49 1.90
CA ALA A 50 24.57 0.44 2.06
C ALA A 50 23.81 0.49 3.42
N ALA A 51 23.34 1.66 3.85
CA ALA A 51 22.74 1.90 5.16
C ALA A 51 21.20 1.87 5.17
N ALA A 52 20.54 1.88 4.01
CA ALA A 52 19.07 1.92 3.93
C ALA A 52 18.38 0.54 4.00
N ALA A 53 19.13 -0.57 3.98
CA ALA A 53 18.57 -1.93 3.90
C ALA A 53 18.44 -2.65 5.25
N ASP A 54 18.92 -2.03 6.35
CA ASP A 54 18.95 -2.55 7.73
C ASP A 54 17.95 -1.85 8.68
N ASP A 55 17.10 -0.93 8.18
CA ASP A 55 16.30 -0.02 9.02
C ASP A 55 14.81 -0.39 9.15
N PHE A 56 14.38 -1.54 8.60
CA PHE A 56 12.99 -1.97 8.70
C PHE A 56 12.61 -2.32 10.14
N ARG A 57 11.56 -1.68 10.67
CA ARG A 57 11.02 -1.94 12.00
C ARG A 57 9.51 -1.68 12.05
N VAL A 58 8.80 -2.53 12.79
CA VAL A 58 7.41 -2.24 13.16
C VAL A 58 7.39 -1.58 14.54
N GLU A 59 6.83 -0.37 14.60
CA GLU A 59 6.78 0.51 15.77
C GLU A 59 5.48 1.33 15.80
N GLU A 60 5.38 2.30 16.72
CA GLU A 60 4.14 3.08 16.97
C GLU A 60 3.59 3.82 15.74
N SER A 61 4.48 4.24 14.82
CA SER A 61 4.11 4.95 13.60
C SER A 61 3.91 4.04 12.38
N SER A 62 4.05 2.72 12.52
CA SER A 62 3.87 1.78 11.41
C SER A 62 2.40 1.66 10.99
N SER A 63 2.17 1.16 9.78
CA SER A 63 0.81 1.02 9.23
C SER A 63 -0.04 0.04 10.06
N THR A 64 -1.36 0.23 10.05
CA THR A 64 -2.33 -0.68 10.68
C THR A 64 -2.12 -2.14 10.22
N ALA A 65 -1.78 -2.34 8.94
CA ALA A 65 -1.53 -3.67 8.38
C ALA A 65 -0.26 -4.31 8.97
N ASP A 66 0.83 -3.56 9.07
CA ASP A 66 2.09 -4.06 9.67
C ASP A 66 1.89 -4.43 11.13
N VAL A 67 1.15 -3.59 11.88
CA VAL A 67 0.86 -3.84 13.28
C VAL A 67 -0.05 -5.07 13.45
N LYS A 68 -1.10 -5.22 12.63
CA LYS A 68 -1.94 -6.44 12.65
C LYS A 68 -1.12 -7.70 12.33
N ALA A 69 -0.25 -7.62 11.32
CA ALA A 69 0.62 -8.73 10.96
C ALA A 69 1.58 -9.07 12.11
N LEU A 70 2.18 -8.07 12.77
CA LEU A 70 3.00 -8.28 13.96
C LEU A 70 2.21 -8.92 15.11
N GLN A 71 1.00 -8.44 15.40
CA GLN A 71 0.15 -9.00 16.45
C GLN A 71 -0.20 -10.47 16.18
N TYR A 72 -0.51 -10.82 14.92
CA TYR A 72 -0.68 -12.21 14.52
C TYR A 72 0.58 -13.05 14.72
N LEU A 73 1.75 -12.55 14.31
CA LEU A 73 3.02 -13.24 14.52
C LEU A 73 3.34 -13.42 16.02
N LEU A 74 3.09 -12.41 16.85
CA LEU A 74 3.24 -12.51 18.31
C LEU A 74 2.27 -13.55 18.90
N ASN A 75 1.04 -13.61 18.41
CA ASN A 75 0.06 -14.63 18.81
C ASN A 75 0.48 -16.03 18.40
N ALA A 76 1.16 -16.20 17.25
CA ALA A 76 1.78 -17.46 16.86
C ALA A 76 2.84 -17.95 17.87
N THR A 77 3.39 -17.04 18.68
CA THR A 77 4.34 -17.34 19.77
C THR A 77 3.71 -17.38 21.16
N GLY A 78 2.38 -17.22 21.26
CA GLY A 78 1.62 -17.33 22.51
C GLY A 78 1.43 -16.02 23.28
N ALA A 79 1.43 -14.87 22.61
CA ALA A 79 1.21 -13.56 23.24
C ALA A 79 -0.25 -13.29 23.68
N ASP A 80 -1.25 -13.90 23.02
CA ASP A 80 -2.70 -13.75 23.30
C ASP A 80 -3.19 -12.29 23.27
N LEU A 81 -2.80 -11.57 22.23
CA LEU A 81 -3.19 -10.19 21.93
C LEU A 81 -4.50 -10.12 21.16
N GLU A 82 -5.26 -9.05 21.41
CA GLU A 82 -6.26 -8.56 20.46
C GLU A 82 -5.55 -8.02 19.21
N VAL A 83 -6.08 -8.36 18.02
CA VAL A 83 -5.51 -7.94 16.74
C VAL A 83 -6.27 -6.71 16.23
N ASP A 84 -5.99 -5.56 16.84
CA ASP A 84 -6.65 -4.28 16.58
C ASP A 84 -5.87 -3.38 15.60
N GLY A 85 -4.62 -3.74 15.27
CA GLY A 85 -3.73 -2.92 14.45
C GLY A 85 -3.14 -1.71 15.18
N LYS A 86 -3.21 -1.68 16.51
CA LYS A 86 -2.65 -0.60 17.33
C LYS A 86 -1.38 -1.07 18.03
N PHE A 87 -0.29 -0.34 17.84
CA PHE A 87 0.96 -0.60 18.54
C PHE A 87 0.89 0.06 19.93
N GLY A 88 -0.01 -0.45 20.78
CA GLY A 88 -0.19 0.03 22.14
C GLY A 88 0.70 -0.72 23.14
N SER A 89 0.54 -0.36 24.42
CA SER A 89 1.31 -0.96 25.53
C SER A 89 1.28 -2.49 25.60
N ALA A 90 0.17 -3.12 25.19
CA ALA A 90 0.06 -4.59 25.12
C ALA A 90 0.98 -5.17 24.04
N THR A 91 0.98 -4.57 22.84
CA THR A 91 1.86 -4.95 21.73
C THR A 91 3.32 -4.74 22.11
N THR A 92 3.67 -3.58 22.69
CA THR A 92 5.03 -3.30 23.19
C THR A 92 5.49 -4.36 24.20
N ALA A 93 4.66 -4.66 25.21
CA ALA A 93 5.00 -5.66 26.22
C ALA A 93 5.17 -7.07 25.64
N ALA A 94 4.39 -7.41 24.61
CA ALA A 94 4.53 -8.67 23.90
C ALA A 94 5.83 -8.74 23.09
N VAL A 95 6.22 -7.66 22.41
CA VAL A 95 7.51 -7.57 21.69
C VAL A 95 8.66 -7.72 22.68
N GLU A 96 8.67 -6.97 23.79
CA GLU A 96 9.71 -7.05 24.81
C GLU A 96 9.83 -8.47 25.42
N LYS A 97 8.68 -9.10 25.69
CA LYS A 97 8.62 -10.47 26.21
C LYS A 97 9.20 -11.47 25.21
N PHE A 98 8.83 -11.33 23.93
CA PHE A 98 9.36 -12.18 22.87
C PHE A 98 10.88 -12.00 22.72
N GLN A 99 11.35 -10.76 22.64
CA GLN A 99 12.77 -10.44 22.57
C GLN A 99 13.55 -11.04 23.75
N SER A 100 13.02 -10.92 24.97
CA SER A 100 13.64 -11.54 26.14
C SER A 100 13.65 -13.06 26.09
N GLY A 101 12.66 -13.70 25.45
CA GLY A 101 12.59 -15.15 25.29
C GLY A 101 13.57 -15.70 24.26
N GLU A 102 13.90 -14.89 23.25
CA GLU A 102 14.78 -15.24 22.13
C GLU A 102 16.22 -14.70 22.29
N ASP A 103 16.59 -14.22 23.49
CA ASP A 103 17.89 -13.61 23.79
C ASP A 103 18.27 -12.45 22.83
N LEU A 104 17.28 -11.65 22.44
CA LEU A 104 17.44 -10.45 21.61
C LEU A 104 17.61 -9.19 22.46
N GLU A 105 17.97 -8.07 21.81
CA GLU A 105 17.91 -6.76 22.44
C GLU A 105 16.44 -6.42 22.76
N VAL A 106 16.18 -6.06 24.02
CA VAL A 106 14.83 -5.75 24.51
C VAL A 106 14.62 -4.24 24.40
N ASP A 107 14.15 -3.80 23.24
CA ASP A 107 13.89 -2.40 22.92
C ASP A 107 12.40 -2.11 22.64
N GLY A 108 11.55 -3.15 22.63
CA GLY A 108 10.11 -3.03 22.37
C GLY A 108 9.77 -2.73 20.91
N VAL A 109 10.74 -2.84 20.00
CA VAL A 109 10.61 -2.57 18.57
C VAL A 109 10.84 -3.85 17.75
N ALA A 110 9.94 -4.16 16.82
CA ALA A 110 10.09 -5.34 15.98
C ALA A 110 11.00 -5.04 14.77
N GLY A 111 12.31 -4.92 15.01
CA GLY A 111 13.33 -4.75 13.99
C GLY A 111 13.71 -6.05 13.26
N PRO A 112 14.72 -6.04 12.36
CA PRO A 112 14.99 -7.17 11.46
C PRO A 112 15.30 -8.49 12.18
N LYS A 113 15.97 -8.43 13.33
CA LYS A 113 16.27 -9.63 14.13
C LYS A 113 15.02 -10.21 14.79
N THR A 114 14.18 -9.35 15.37
CA THR A 114 12.89 -9.73 15.96
C THR A 114 12.01 -10.37 14.90
N MET A 115 11.92 -9.77 13.72
CA MET A 115 11.10 -10.25 12.61
C MET A 115 11.60 -11.57 12.03
N ALA A 116 12.93 -11.76 11.93
CA ALA A 116 13.51 -13.03 11.51
C ALA A 116 13.21 -14.17 12.50
N ALA A 117 13.15 -13.87 13.80
CA ALA A 117 12.79 -14.85 14.82
C ALA A 117 11.27 -15.15 14.79
N LEU A 118 10.42 -14.13 14.67
CA LEU A 118 8.96 -14.28 14.59
C LEU A 118 8.49 -15.07 13.36
N THR A 119 9.20 -14.93 12.25
CA THR A 119 8.83 -15.57 10.96
C THR A 119 9.54 -16.91 10.72
N ALA A 120 10.21 -17.44 11.75
CA ALA A 120 10.72 -18.79 11.74
C ALA A 120 9.59 -19.83 11.62
N SER A 121 9.92 -21.10 11.37
CA SER A 121 8.89 -22.14 11.21
C SER A 121 7.95 -22.21 12.41
N PRO A 122 6.62 -22.22 12.19
CA PRO A 122 5.64 -22.24 13.28
C PRO A 122 5.76 -23.53 14.10
N ALA A 123 5.47 -23.42 15.40
CA ALA A 123 5.64 -24.53 16.34
C ALA A 123 4.54 -25.60 16.21
N ASP A 124 3.32 -25.21 15.82
CA ASP A 124 2.15 -26.06 15.65
C ASP A 124 1.14 -25.46 14.65
N ASP A 125 0.04 -26.18 14.38
CA ASP A 125 -1.01 -25.79 13.44
C ASP A 125 -1.69 -24.46 13.81
N SER A 126 -1.76 -24.12 15.10
CA SER A 126 -2.35 -22.84 15.55
C SER A 126 -1.40 -21.70 15.24
N ALA A 127 -0.11 -21.88 15.52
CA ALA A 127 0.94 -20.94 15.14
C ALA A 127 1.03 -20.77 13.62
N GLU A 128 0.85 -21.85 12.86
CA GLU A 128 0.78 -21.79 11.41
C GLU A 128 -0.41 -20.94 10.94
N ALA A 129 -1.60 -21.15 11.51
CA ALA A 129 -2.79 -20.37 11.14
C ALA A 129 -2.60 -18.87 11.38
N GLU A 130 -2.04 -18.47 12.53
CA GLU A 130 -1.76 -17.05 12.81
C GLU A 130 -0.68 -16.47 11.87
N THR A 131 0.36 -17.26 11.57
CA THR A 131 1.40 -16.88 10.59
C THR A 131 0.81 -16.66 9.19
N VAL A 132 -0.16 -17.50 8.79
CA VAL A 132 -0.86 -17.33 7.51
C VAL A 132 -1.75 -16.09 7.53
N LYS A 133 -2.44 -15.78 8.62
CA LYS A 133 -3.23 -14.54 8.73
C LYS A 133 -2.34 -13.31 8.60
N ALA A 134 -1.16 -13.31 9.22
CA ALA A 134 -0.18 -12.24 9.06
C ALA A 134 0.20 -12.04 7.58
N ALA A 135 0.49 -13.13 6.86
CA ALA A 135 0.77 -13.05 5.42
C ALA A 135 -0.43 -12.55 4.61
N GLN A 136 -1.65 -13.01 4.90
CA GLN A 136 -2.88 -12.57 4.22
C GLN A 136 -3.14 -11.07 4.43
N VAL A 137 -2.92 -10.55 5.64
CA VAL A 137 -3.04 -9.11 5.93
C VAL A 137 -2.06 -8.30 5.08
N LEU A 138 -0.78 -8.65 5.09
CA LEU A 138 0.22 -7.91 4.32
C LEU A 138 0.01 -8.03 2.81
N LEU A 139 -0.44 -9.20 2.32
CA LEU A 139 -0.78 -9.37 0.91
C LEU A 139 -1.96 -8.49 0.51
N ASN A 140 -2.97 -8.34 1.37
CA ASN A 140 -4.11 -7.45 1.13
C ASN A 140 -3.68 -5.98 1.14
N ALA A 141 -2.83 -5.58 2.08
CA ALA A 141 -2.19 -4.25 2.07
C ALA A 141 -1.35 -4.03 0.81
N ALA A 142 -0.78 -5.10 0.25
CA ALA A 142 -0.09 -5.10 -1.03
C ALA A 142 -1.03 -5.28 -2.25
N GLY A 143 -2.35 -5.14 -2.08
CA GLY A 143 -3.30 -5.14 -3.19
C GLY A 143 -3.87 -6.50 -3.59
N ALA A 144 -3.78 -7.51 -2.73
CA ALA A 144 -4.56 -8.73 -2.86
C ALA A 144 -5.98 -8.56 -2.28
N ASP A 145 -6.88 -9.46 -2.65
CA ASP A 145 -8.25 -9.54 -2.12
C ASP A 145 -8.46 -10.95 -1.57
N LEU A 146 -7.94 -11.17 -0.36
CA LEU A 146 -7.98 -12.45 0.34
C LEU A 146 -8.86 -12.36 1.59
N GLU A 147 -9.60 -13.44 1.84
CA GLU A 147 -10.14 -13.69 3.18
C GLU A 147 -8.99 -13.98 4.17
N VAL A 148 -9.00 -13.32 5.33
CA VAL A 148 -8.01 -13.54 6.39
C VAL A 148 -8.47 -14.69 7.28
N ASP A 149 -8.38 -15.90 6.75
CA ASP A 149 -8.92 -17.13 7.37
C ASP A 149 -7.86 -18.04 8.01
N GLY A 150 -6.58 -17.69 7.89
CA GLY A 150 -5.46 -18.50 8.37
C GLY A 150 -5.20 -19.76 7.56
N LYS A 151 -5.77 -19.90 6.35
CA LYS A 151 -5.54 -21.06 5.48
C LYS A 151 -4.65 -20.69 4.29
N PHE A 152 -3.55 -21.41 4.14
CA PHE A 152 -2.65 -21.23 2.99
C PHE A 152 -3.19 -21.98 1.75
N GLY A 153 -4.32 -21.50 1.23
CA GLY A 153 -4.99 -22.08 0.07
C GLY A 153 -4.41 -21.65 -1.28
N SER A 154 -5.07 -22.04 -2.36
CA SER A 154 -4.68 -21.68 -3.72
C SER A 154 -4.75 -20.17 -3.99
N ALA A 155 -5.70 -19.47 -3.38
CA ALA A 155 -5.82 -18.01 -3.47
C ALA A 155 -4.59 -17.34 -2.84
N THR A 156 -4.27 -17.69 -1.59
CA THR A 156 -3.09 -17.18 -0.87
C THR A 156 -1.80 -17.48 -1.64
N SER A 157 -1.59 -18.72 -2.11
CA SER A 157 -0.40 -19.06 -2.90
C SER A 157 -0.30 -18.28 -4.21
N THR A 158 -1.43 -18.00 -4.87
CA THR A 158 -1.47 -17.19 -6.09
C THR A 158 -1.12 -15.74 -5.80
N ALA A 159 -1.65 -15.16 -4.71
CA ALA A 159 -1.32 -13.81 -4.26
C ALA A 159 0.17 -13.71 -3.90
N VAL A 160 0.73 -14.69 -3.18
CA VAL A 160 2.17 -14.74 -2.87
C VAL A 160 3.01 -14.73 -4.14
N LYS A 161 2.68 -15.55 -5.14
CA LYS A 161 3.43 -15.56 -6.42
C LYS A 161 3.34 -14.24 -7.16
N LYS A 162 2.15 -13.61 -7.17
CA LYS A 162 1.92 -12.31 -7.80
C LYS A 162 2.77 -11.24 -7.12
N PHE A 163 2.70 -11.18 -5.79
CA PHE A 163 3.50 -10.27 -4.98
C PHE A 163 5.00 -10.48 -5.21
N GLN A 164 5.49 -11.72 -5.10
CA GLN A 164 6.89 -12.07 -5.33
C GLN A 164 7.37 -11.63 -6.72
N SER A 165 6.55 -11.82 -7.75
CA SER A 165 6.88 -11.38 -9.11
C SER A 165 6.94 -9.85 -9.24
N GLY A 166 6.05 -9.12 -8.55
CA GLY A 166 6.04 -7.66 -8.53
C GLY A 166 7.19 -7.06 -7.70
N ALA A 167 7.64 -7.77 -6.67
CA ALA A 167 8.76 -7.39 -5.81
C ALA A 167 10.13 -7.88 -6.34
N ASP A 168 10.20 -8.38 -7.58
CA ASP A 168 11.41 -8.91 -8.22
C ASP A 168 12.14 -10.00 -7.39
N ILE A 169 11.40 -10.82 -6.64
CA ILE A 169 11.90 -11.98 -5.90
C ILE A 169 11.39 -13.30 -6.52
N SER A 170 11.97 -14.43 -6.09
CA SER A 170 11.60 -15.73 -6.66
C SER A 170 10.12 -16.06 -6.38
N ALA A 171 9.32 -16.24 -7.44
CA ALA A 171 7.89 -16.58 -7.36
C ALA A 171 7.63 -18.05 -6.96
N SER A 172 8.18 -18.46 -5.82
CA SER A 172 8.05 -19.81 -5.25
C SER A 172 6.62 -20.12 -4.82
N GLY A 173 5.84 -19.11 -4.45
CA GLY A 173 4.53 -19.25 -3.82
C GLY A 173 4.58 -19.66 -2.36
N THR A 174 5.75 -19.59 -1.73
CA THR A 174 5.98 -19.81 -0.29
C THR A 174 6.47 -18.52 0.34
N VAL A 175 5.99 -18.19 1.54
CA VAL A 175 6.42 -16.98 2.26
C VAL A 175 7.72 -17.27 3.03
N ASP A 176 8.84 -17.16 2.32
CA ASP A 176 10.19 -17.30 2.91
C ASP A 176 10.70 -15.99 3.51
N ALA A 177 11.91 -15.99 4.08
CA ALA A 177 12.49 -14.80 4.71
C ALA A 177 12.61 -13.59 3.75
N ALA A 178 12.87 -13.83 2.46
CA ALA A 178 12.92 -12.77 1.47
C ALA A 178 11.51 -12.21 1.20
N THR A 179 10.51 -13.09 1.15
CA THR A 179 9.10 -12.71 0.99
C THR A 179 8.57 -11.96 2.21
N TRP A 180 8.89 -12.40 3.43
CA TRP A 180 8.55 -11.69 4.66
C TRP A 180 9.16 -10.30 4.70
N LYS A 181 10.47 -10.20 4.43
CA LYS A 181 11.14 -8.90 4.32
C LYS A 181 10.40 -8.00 3.33
N ALA A 182 10.15 -8.51 2.12
CA ALA A 182 9.48 -7.76 1.08
C ALA A 182 8.06 -7.34 1.45
N LEU A 183 7.26 -8.20 2.10
CA LEU A 183 5.88 -7.89 2.51
C LEU A 183 5.81 -6.76 3.55
N PHE A 184 6.78 -6.75 4.46
CA PHE A 184 6.85 -5.77 5.55
C PHE A 184 7.53 -4.45 5.15
N THR A 185 8.41 -4.50 4.14
CA THR A 185 8.98 -3.30 3.52
C THR A 185 8.24 -2.90 2.25
N ALA A 186 7.14 -3.59 1.92
CA ALA A 186 6.27 -3.15 0.86
C ALA A 186 5.56 -1.94 1.42
N GLU A 187 5.93 -0.77 0.93
CA GLU A 187 5.03 0.39 1.01
C GLU A 187 3.64 -0.12 0.61
N PRO A 188 2.57 0.15 1.39
CA PRO A 188 1.24 -0.38 1.14
C PRO A 188 0.91 -0.15 -0.32
N SER A 189 1.10 -1.22 -1.10
CA SER A 189 1.21 -1.05 -2.53
C SER A 189 -0.21 -0.93 -2.98
N GLY A 190 -0.59 0.30 -3.34
CA GLY A 190 -1.80 0.63 -4.08
C GLY A 190 -1.98 -0.42 -5.17
N GLY A 191 -2.82 -1.41 -4.88
CA GLY A 191 -2.83 -2.66 -5.61
C GLY A 191 -3.28 -2.45 -7.04
N SER A 192 -2.35 -2.33 -8.00
CA SER A 192 -2.66 -2.27 -9.44
C SER A 192 -3.78 -1.26 -9.80
N GLY A 193 -3.89 -0.21 -9.00
CA GLY A 193 -4.93 0.80 -9.03
C GLY A 193 -5.06 1.29 -7.59
N GLY A 194 -4.64 2.49 -7.27
CA GLY A 194 -4.24 2.91 -5.94
C GLY A 194 -3.15 3.94 -6.08
N LEU A 195 -3.30 5.11 -5.45
CA LEU A 195 -2.27 6.15 -5.51
C LEU A 195 -0.90 5.60 -5.09
N THR A 196 0.10 5.79 -5.95
CA THR A 196 1.50 5.66 -5.56
C THR A 196 1.85 6.69 -4.49
N GLU A 197 2.93 6.48 -3.73
CA GLU A 197 3.40 7.45 -2.72
C GLU A 197 3.59 8.85 -3.32
N GLY A 198 4.19 8.95 -4.52
CA GLY A 198 4.35 10.22 -5.22
C GLY A 198 3.01 10.87 -5.61
N GLU A 199 2.04 10.09 -6.07
CA GLU A 199 0.69 10.61 -6.38
C GLU A 199 -0.06 11.06 -5.11
N ARG A 200 0.12 10.37 -3.97
CA ARG A 200 -0.42 10.82 -2.68
C ARG A 200 0.20 12.14 -2.27
N ASP A 201 1.52 12.25 -2.35
CA ASP A 201 2.24 13.48 -2.04
C ASP A 201 1.76 14.64 -2.91
N ASP A 202 1.57 14.40 -4.21
CA ASP A 202 1.10 15.40 -5.16
C ASP A 202 -0.36 15.82 -4.89
N VAL A 203 -1.25 14.87 -4.57
CA VAL A 203 -2.64 15.13 -4.16
C VAL A 203 -2.66 15.98 -2.89
N LEU A 204 -1.93 15.58 -1.85
CA LEU A 204 -1.88 16.26 -0.57
C LEU A 204 -1.21 17.62 -0.64
N ALA A 205 -0.15 17.75 -1.44
CA ALA A 205 0.50 19.03 -1.70
C ALA A 205 -0.44 20.00 -2.41
N THR A 206 -1.24 19.51 -3.36
CA THR A 206 -2.24 20.31 -4.07
C THR A 206 -3.37 20.73 -3.15
N ALA A 207 -3.93 19.80 -2.38
CA ALA A 207 -4.98 20.09 -1.40
C ALA A 207 -4.50 21.08 -0.34
N SER A 208 -3.30 20.89 0.19
CA SER A 208 -2.72 21.76 1.23
C SER A 208 -2.43 23.17 0.72
N ALA A 209 -2.10 23.32 -0.58
CA ALA A 209 -1.87 24.63 -1.20
C ALA A 209 -3.16 25.47 -1.28
N GLU A 210 -4.33 24.85 -1.12
CA GLU A 210 -5.62 25.51 -1.17
C GLU A 210 -6.18 25.91 0.20
N LEU A 211 -5.50 25.56 1.30
CA LEU A 211 -5.93 25.92 2.65
C LEU A 211 -6.15 27.43 2.81
N GLY A 212 -7.30 27.79 3.38
CA GLY A 212 -7.74 29.16 3.61
C GLY A 212 -8.39 29.83 2.39
N VAL A 213 -8.57 29.13 1.26
CA VAL A 213 -9.35 29.68 0.14
C VAL A 213 -10.83 29.77 0.55
N PRO A 214 -11.41 30.98 0.65
CA PRO A 214 -12.78 31.18 1.10
C PRO A 214 -13.80 30.83 0.02
N GLU A 215 -15.03 30.56 0.46
CA GLU A 215 -16.17 30.49 -0.43
C GLU A 215 -16.32 31.84 -1.19
N GLY A 216 -16.42 31.77 -2.51
CA GLY A 216 -16.59 32.94 -3.37
C GLY A 216 -15.64 32.98 -4.56
N PRO A 217 -15.30 34.16 -5.09
CA PRO A 217 -14.58 34.32 -6.36
C PRO A 217 -13.26 33.58 -6.48
N GLU A 218 -12.60 33.29 -5.36
CA GLU A 218 -11.31 32.59 -5.31
C GLU A 218 -11.48 31.08 -5.49
N ALA A 219 -12.66 30.55 -5.14
CA ALA A 219 -13.07 29.17 -5.35
C ALA A 219 -13.57 28.91 -6.80
N ASP A 220 -13.79 29.95 -7.63
CA ASP A 220 -14.23 29.82 -9.04
C ASP A 220 -13.40 28.83 -9.86
N LYS A 221 -12.10 28.73 -9.53
CA LYS A 221 -11.15 27.82 -10.20
C LYS A 221 -11.50 26.35 -10.06
N TYR A 222 -12.23 25.98 -9.01
CA TYR A 222 -12.64 24.59 -8.76
C TYR A 222 -13.74 24.12 -9.72
N PHE A 223 -14.42 25.07 -10.36
CA PHE A 223 -15.52 24.81 -11.28
C PHE A 223 -15.13 25.07 -12.74
N TYR A 224 -13.84 25.25 -13.02
CA TYR A 224 -13.32 25.53 -14.37
C TYR A 224 -14.00 26.72 -15.09
N GLY A 225 -14.57 27.65 -14.32
CA GLY A 225 -15.31 28.80 -14.86
C GLY A 225 -16.71 28.50 -15.41
N ASP A 226 -17.24 27.27 -15.25
CA ASP A 226 -18.61 26.91 -15.63
C ASP A 226 -19.49 26.62 -14.40
N TRP A 227 -20.14 27.68 -13.93
CA TRP A 227 -21.06 27.64 -12.79
C TRP A 227 -22.40 26.95 -13.08
N SER A 228 -22.65 26.49 -14.32
CA SER A 228 -23.93 25.85 -14.66
C SER A 228 -24.13 24.49 -13.97
N TYR A 229 -23.04 23.90 -13.44
CA TYR A 229 -23.05 22.67 -12.66
C TYR A 229 -23.58 22.85 -11.23
N LEU A 230 -23.42 24.04 -10.63
CA LEU A 230 -23.91 24.37 -9.28
C LEU A 230 -25.38 24.79 -9.30
N SER A 231 -26.26 24.05 -9.99
CA SER A 231 -27.65 24.45 -10.24
C SER A 231 -28.55 24.45 -8.97
N GLY A 232 -28.17 25.22 -7.94
CA GLY A 232 -29.02 25.59 -6.82
C GLY A 232 -28.46 25.40 -5.41
N SER A 233 -27.31 24.76 -5.19
CA SER A 233 -26.80 24.48 -3.82
C SER A 233 -25.31 24.81 -3.66
N VAL A 234 -25.02 25.69 -2.69
CA VAL A 234 -23.65 26.02 -2.20
C VAL A 234 -22.94 24.81 -1.58
N ASP A 235 -23.70 23.78 -1.20
CA ASP A 235 -23.22 22.52 -0.60
C ASP A 235 -22.28 21.71 -1.52
N GLN A 236 -22.30 22.01 -2.82
CA GLN A 236 -21.57 21.29 -3.87
C GLN A 236 -20.13 21.76 -4.09
N TRP A 237 -19.69 22.79 -3.37
CA TRP A 237 -18.32 23.28 -3.48
C TRP A 237 -17.28 22.30 -2.91
N CYS A 238 -17.61 21.55 -1.85
CA CYS A 238 -16.71 20.53 -1.32
C CYS A 238 -16.28 19.52 -2.41
N ALA A 239 -17.23 19.06 -3.22
CA ALA A 239 -16.98 18.16 -4.34
C ALA A 239 -16.18 18.84 -5.45
N GLY A 240 -16.50 20.10 -5.81
CA GLY A 240 -15.70 20.85 -6.79
C GLY A 240 -14.24 21.02 -6.37
N PHE A 241 -13.97 21.27 -5.09
CA PHE A 241 -12.60 21.30 -4.55
C PHE A 241 -11.90 19.94 -4.74
N VAL A 242 -12.57 18.84 -4.38
CA VAL A 242 -12.03 17.49 -4.58
C VAL A 242 -11.76 17.23 -6.06
N SER A 243 -12.69 17.55 -6.97
CA SER A 243 -12.50 17.39 -8.42
C SER A 243 -11.27 18.15 -8.92
N TYR A 244 -11.08 19.40 -8.49
CA TYR A 244 -9.92 20.19 -8.89
C TYR A 244 -8.59 19.56 -8.45
N VAL A 245 -8.54 19.00 -7.25
CA VAL A 245 -7.32 18.33 -6.75
C VAL A 245 -7.06 17.04 -7.53
N THR A 246 -8.07 16.19 -7.68
CA THR A 246 -7.91 14.88 -8.33
C THR A 246 -7.62 15.01 -9.83
N GLU A 247 -8.25 15.96 -10.52
CA GLU A 247 -7.98 16.20 -11.95
C GLU A 247 -6.58 16.76 -12.20
N LYS A 248 -6.06 17.61 -11.30
CA LYS A 248 -4.71 18.19 -11.45
C LYS A 248 -3.60 17.15 -11.40
N GLN A 249 -3.79 16.08 -10.62
CA GLN A 249 -2.71 15.14 -10.30
C GLN A 249 -2.88 13.78 -10.98
N LEU A 250 -4.11 13.36 -11.24
CA LEU A 250 -4.39 11.95 -11.54
C LEU A 250 -5.03 11.71 -12.91
N ASP A 251 -5.28 12.77 -13.71
CA ASP A 251 -5.99 12.71 -14.99
C ASP A 251 -7.32 11.91 -14.92
N LEU A 252 -7.95 11.93 -13.75
CA LEU A 252 -9.23 11.28 -13.46
C LEU A 252 -10.36 12.03 -14.18
N GLN A 253 -10.52 11.74 -15.46
CA GLN A 253 -11.41 12.46 -16.37
C GLN A 253 -12.64 11.64 -16.81
N PRO A 254 -13.86 12.22 -16.76
CA PRO A 254 -14.23 13.45 -16.07
C PRO A 254 -14.92 13.07 -14.76
N HIS A 255 -14.20 13.03 -13.63
CA HIS A 255 -14.89 13.17 -12.35
C HIS A 255 -14.98 14.66 -12.02
N ASN A 256 -15.56 15.41 -12.95
CA ASN A 256 -16.01 16.80 -12.82
C ASN A 256 -17.29 16.88 -11.97
N SER A 257 -17.45 15.92 -11.05
CA SER A 257 -18.64 15.84 -10.25
C SER A 257 -18.60 16.92 -9.19
N VAL A 258 -19.52 17.86 -9.28
CA VAL A 258 -19.83 18.77 -8.18
C VAL A 258 -20.80 18.13 -7.18
N ARG A 259 -21.01 16.81 -7.23
CA ARG A 259 -21.99 16.09 -6.41
C ARG A 259 -21.32 14.95 -5.67
N VAL A 260 -21.45 14.96 -4.34
CA VAL A 260 -20.82 13.97 -3.47
C VAL A 260 -21.31 12.57 -3.79
N GLU A 261 -22.61 12.41 -4.09
CA GLU A 261 -23.20 11.11 -4.39
C GLU A 261 -22.56 10.44 -5.61
N GLU A 262 -22.16 11.20 -6.63
CA GLU A 262 -21.55 10.60 -7.82
C GLU A 262 -20.18 9.97 -7.49
N TYR A 263 -19.41 10.56 -6.56
CA TYR A 263 -18.16 9.94 -6.09
C TYR A 263 -18.41 8.59 -5.43
N VAL A 264 -19.47 8.48 -4.63
CA VAL A 264 -19.85 7.21 -3.99
C VAL A 264 -20.36 6.22 -5.03
N ASP A 265 -21.20 6.64 -5.98
CA ASP A 265 -21.69 5.80 -7.08
C ASP A 265 -20.53 5.24 -7.92
N TYR A 266 -19.50 6.06 -8.23
CA TYR A 266 -18.29 5.62 -8.93
C TYR A 266 -17.51 4.60 -8.11
N ALA A 267 -17.38 4.83 -6.81
CA ALA A 267 -16.69 3.92 -5.90
C ALA A 267 -17.41 2.57 -5.76
N GLU A 268 -18.74 2.57 -5.73
CA GLU A 268 -19.55 1.35 -5.74
C GLU A 268 -19.46 0.62 -7.09
N ALA A 269 -19.31 1.35 -8.20
CA ALA A 269 -19.14 0.81 -9.54
C ALA A 269 -17.71 0.33 -9.84
N GLY A 270 -16.70 0.75 -9.06
CA GLY A 270 -15.30 0.46 -9.31
C GLY A 270 -14.69 1.28 -10.46
N ASP A 271 -15.23 2.46 -10.77
CA ASP A 271 -14.83 3.29 -11.91
C ASP A 271 -13.88 4.41 -11.43
N GLY A 272 -12.57 4.12 -11.37
CA GLY A 272 -11.56 5.05 -10.87
C GLY A 272 -11.58 5.30 -9.35
N LEU A 273 -12.56 4.76 -8.65
CA LEU A 273 -12.71 4.78 -7.19
C LEU A 273 -13.20 3.42 -6.70
N VAL A 274 -12.92 3.07 -5.45
CA VAL A 274 -13.56 1.92 -4.76
C VAL A 274 -13.92 2.27 -3.33
N VAL A 275 -15.02 1.74 -2.81
CA VAL A 275 -15.32 1.81 -1.38
C VAL A 275 -14.27 1.02 -0.60
N THR A 276 -13.67 1.64 0.42
CA THR A 276 -12.62 1.02 1.26
C THR A 276 -12.98 1.09 2.75
N GLN A 277 -12.42 0.16 3.52
CA GLN A 277 -12.43 0.16 4.98
C GLN A 277 -11.04 0.48 5.56
N ASP A 278 -10.05 0.68 4.69
CA ASP A 278 -8.65 0.97 5.02
C ASP A 278 -8.21 2.18 4.18
N PRO A 279 -8.69 3.40 4.51
CA PRO A 279 -8.29 4.61 3.79
C PRO A 279 -6.83 4.95 4.04
N GLY A 280 -6.15 5.44 3.01
CA GLY A 280 -4.82 6.03 3.13
C GLY A 280 -4.84 7.55 2.91
N PRO A 281 -3.73 8.24 3.23
CA PRO A 281 -3.54 9.63 2.80
C PRO A 281 -3.72 9.77 1.28
N GLY A 282 -4.45 10.81 0.87
CA GLY A 282 -4.82 11.09 -0.53
C GLY A 282 -6.15 10.48 -0.99
N ASP A 283 -6.69 9.49 -0.25
CA ASP A 283 -8.03 8.94 -0.53
C ASP A 283 -9.13 9.92 -0.13
N LEU A 284 -10.37 9.61 -0.49
CA LEU A 284 -11.53 10.47 -0.23
C LEU A 284 -12.36 9.94 0.94
N ILE A 285 -13.07 10.85 1.60
CA ILE A 285 -14.05 10.55 2.63
C ILE A 285 -15.32 11.34 2.35
N ALA A 286 -16.46 10.65 2.33
CA ALA A 286 -17.78 11.27 2.18
C ALA A 286 -18.61 11.11 3.46
N PHE A 287 -19.48 12.09 3.71
CA PHE A 287 -20.27 12.20 4.92
C PHE A 287 -21.76 12.36 4.60
N ASP A 288 -22.60 11.64 5.34
CA ASP A 288 -24.03 11.83 5.43
C ASP A 288 -24.33 12.38 6.83
N TRP A 289 -24.48 13.70 6.91
CA TRP A 289 -24.54 14.45 8.17
C TRP A 289 -25.83 14.21 8.95
N ASP A 290 -26.92 13.94 8.25
CA ASP A 290 -28.24 13.72 8.83
C ASP A 290 -28.67 12.25 8.87
N SER A 291 -27.80 11.35 8.40
CA SER A 291 -28.02 9.90 8.35
C SER A 291 -29.30 9.55 7.60
N ASP A 292 -29.60 10.30 6.54
CA ASP A 292 -30.82 10.14 5.74
C ASP A 292 -30.62 9.25 4.49
N GLY A 293 -29.38 8.81 4.25
CA GLY A 293 -28.94 8.04 3.10
C GLY A 293 -28.39 8.90 1.95
N THR A 294 -28.28 10.21 2.14
CA THR A 294 -27.79 11.18 1.15
C THR A 294 -26.41 11.68 1.56
N TRP A 295 -25.42 11.51 0.68
CA TRP A 295 -24.06 11.98 0.96
C TRP A 295 -23.97 13.49 0.74
N ASN A 296 -23.79 14.28 1.80
CA ASN A 296 -23.86 15.74 1.71
C ASN A 296 -22.50 16.42 1.56
N HIS A 297 -21.41 15.76 1.98
CA HIS A 297 -20.09 16.38 2.04
C HIS A 297 -18.97 15.42 1.69
N ILE A 298 -17.86 15.95 1.16
CA ILE A 298 -16.68 15.17 0.79
C ILE A 298 -15.39 15.91 1.11
N GLY A 299 -14.36 15.15 1.44
CA GLY A 299 -13.01 15.63 1.73
C GLY A 299 -11.92 14.70 1.24
N ILE A 300 -10.69 15.16 1.39
CA ILE A 300 -9.47 14.38 1.13
C ILE A 300 -8.89 13.97 2.48
N VAL A 301 -8.60 12.68 2.64
CA VAL A 301 -7.91 12.12 3.80
C VAL A 301 -6.47 12.62 3.79
N LYS A 302 -6.10 13.44 4.77
CA LYS A 302 -4.71 13.91 4.95
C LYS A 302 -3.90 12.92 5.77
N GLN A 303 -4.50 12.40 6.83
CA GLN A 303 -3.83 11.47 7.75
C GLN A 303 -4.87 10.59 8.43
N VAL A 304 -4.54 9.32 8.64
CA VAL A 304 -5.31 8.38 9.47
C VAL A 304 -4.54 8.16 10.76
N GLY A 305 -5.15 8.50 11.89
CA GLY A 305 -4.64 8.30 13.23
C GLY A 305 -4.83 6.86 13.69
N VAL A 306 -3.97 6.43 14.62
CA VAL A 306 -3.95 5.07 15.19
C VAL A 306 -5.23 4.70 15.96
N ASP A 307 -6.02 5.69 16.37
CA ASP A 307 -7.30 5.55 17.04
C ASP A 307 -8.49 5.48 16.07
N GLY A 308 -8.24 5.59 14.77
CA GLY A 308 -9.26 5.71 13.73
C GLY A 308 -9.77 7.14 13.54
N ALA A 309 -9.22 8.13 14.26
CA ALA A 309 -9.45 9.52 13.92
C ALA A 309 -8.79 9.84 12.58
N VAL A 310 -9.41 10.69 11.78
CA VAL A 310 -8.91 11.06 10.45
C VAL A 310 -8.78 12.57 10.39
N THR A 311 -7.60 13.04 10.00
CA THR A 311 -7.43 14.45 9.61
C THR A 311 -7.73 14.56 8.13
N THR A 312 -8.57 15.51 7.75
CA THR A 312 -9.04 15.74 6.38
C THR A 312 -8.69 17.15 5.92
N ILE A 313 -8.63 17.36 4.60
CA ILE A 313 -8.67 18.67 3.96
C ILE A 313 -9.99 18.75 3.19
N GLU A 314 -10.81 19.72 3.52
CA GLU A 314 -12.19 19.80 3.04
C GLU A 314 -12.50 21.22 2.55
N GLY A 315 -13.18 21.34 1.40
CA GLY A 315 -13.82 22.59 1.01
C GLY A 315 -15.11 22.83 1.79
N ASN A 316 -15.69 24.02 1.67
CA ASN A 316 -16.99 24.36 2.28
C ASN A 316 -17.10 24.03 3.77
N THR A 317 -16.07 24.39 4.53
CA THR A 317 -15.98 24.07 5.95
C THR A 317 -15.58 25.30 6.75
N GLU A 318 -16.26 25.58 7.86
CA GLU A 318 -16.02 26.79 8.68
C GLU A 318 -14.54 26.92 9.10
N GLY A 319 -13.83 27.88 8.51
CA GLY A 319 -12.44 28.14 8.80
C GLY A 319 -12.19 28.76 10.18
N PRO A 320 -10.92 28.92 10.59
CA PRO A 320 -10.55 29.72 11.75
C PRO A 320 -11.00 31.19 11.64
N SER A 321 -11.32 31.63 10.42
CA SER A 321 -11.89 32.93 10.07
C SER A 321 -13.39 33.06 10.40
N GLY A 322 -14.09 31.93 10.64
CA GLY A 322 -15.55 31.88 10.88
C GLY A 322 -16.40 31.95 9.61
N SER A 323 -15.78 31.79 8.42
CA SER A 323 -16.46 31.65 7.12
C SER A 323 -16.09 30.32 6.49
N ASP A 324 -16.92 29.80 5.60
CA ASP A 324 -16.62 28.57 4.87
C ASP A 324 -15.40 28.78 3.96
N GLU A 325 -14.39 27.95 4.16
CA GLU A 325 -13.11 27.96 3.44
C GLU A 325 -12.66 26.51 3.17
N VAL A 326 -11.55 26.34 2.43
CA VAL A 326 -10.82 25.07 2.45
C VAL A 326 -10.06 24.98 3.77
N ALA A 327 -10.38 24.01 4.62
CA ALA A 327 -9.84 23.90 5.96
C ALA A 327 -9.48 22.45 6.33
N GLU A 328 -8.58 22.32 7.31
CA GLU A 328 -8.32 21.02 7.94
C GLU A 328 -9.35 20.71 9.02
N ARG A 329 -9.74 19.44 9.13
CA ARG A 329 -10.61 18.95 10.19
C ARG A 329 -10.08 17.64 10.77
N ASP A 330 -10.09 17.57 12.10
CA ASP A 330 -9.97 16.29 12.79
C ASP A 330 -11.36 15.70 12.93
N ARG A 331 -11.55 14.52 12.33
CA ARG A 331 -12.80 13.76 12.31
C ARG A 331 -12.63 12.54 13.20
N THR A 332 -13.62 12.29 14.04
CA THR A 332 -13.71 11.06 14.83
C THR A 332 -15.13 10.54 14.71
N GLU A 333 -15.29 9.29 14.31
CA GLU A 333 -16.61 8.66 14.27
C GLU A 333 -17.23 8.66 15.65
N ASN A 334 -18.36 9.36 15.78
CA ASN A 334 -19.06 9.56 17.05
C ASN A 334 -20.53 9.11 16.97
N GLY A 335 -20.93 8.48 15.86
CA GLY A 335 -22.28 7.99 15.59
C GLY A 335 -23.34 9.08 15.38
N SER A 336 -22.92 10.34 15.14
CA SER A 336 -23.85 11.45 14.83
C SER A 336 -24.07 11.68 13.33
N TYR A 337 -23.29 11.01 12.49
CA TYR A 337 -23.35 11.02 11.02
C TYR A 337 -22.73 9.73 10.50
N ASP A 338 -23.04 9.37 9.25
CA ASP A 338 -22.45 8.22 8.56
C ASP A 338 -21.27 8.65 7.69
N VAL A 339 -20.29 7.77 7.53
CA VAL A 339 -19.10 7.99 6.69
C VAL A 339 -18.85 6.83 5.75
N VAL A 340 -18.30 7.15 4.58
CA VAL A 340 -17.73 6.16 3.66
C VAL A 340 -16.39 6.65 3.15
N TYR A 341 -15.42 5.74 3.08
CA TYR A 341 -14.11 6.03 2.51
C TYR A 341 -14.04 5.51 1.08
N LEU A 342 -13.44 6.31 0.19
CA LEU A 342 -13.32 6.02 -1.24
C LEU A 342 -11.84 6.04 -1.60
N ALA A 343 -11.26 4.86 -1.85
CA ALA A 343 -9.88 4.75 -2.29
C ALA A 343 -9.76 5.05 -3.78
N ILE A 344 -8.73 5.80 -4.15
CA ILE A 344 -8.51 6.16 -5.55
C ILE A 344 -7.89 5.01 -6.36
N LYS A 345 -8.56 4.70 -7.47
CA LYS A 345 -8.26 3.86 -8.65
C LYS A 345 -7.00 4.15 -9.46
#